data_AF-A0A9E0GMG0-F1
#
_entry.id   AF-A0A9E0GMG0-F1
#
_cell.length_a   1.000
_cell.length_b   1.000
_cell.length_c   1.000
_cell.angle_alpha   90.00
_cell.angle_beta   90.00
_cell.angle_gamma   90.00
#
_symmetry.space_group_name_H-M   'P 1'
#
loop_
_entity.id
_entity.type
_entity.pdbx_description
1 polymer ?
#
loop_
_entity_poly.entity_id
_entity_poly.type
_entity_poly.pdbx_seq_one_letter_code
_entity_poly.pdbx_strand_id
1 'polypeptide(L)' 'MGRIYRTLPDASAARHSLIRVLDETYGEPGSEDGYLYPASAFVPVDLPEVAERVLTTAGGWVPQPG' A
#
# COMPACT_ATOMS: atom_id res chain seq x y z
N MET A 1 -15.32 -6.41 9.44
CA MET A 1 -14.64 -5.11 9.24
C MET A 1 -13.40 -5.36 8.40
N GLY A 2 -13.30 -4.76 7.21
CA GLY A 2 -12.14 -4.92 6.32
C GLY A 2 -11.21 -3.71 6.40
N ARG A 3 -9.90 -3.91 6.17
CA ARG A 3 -8.91 -2.84 6.03
C ARG A 3 -8.55 -2.68 4.56
N ILE A 4 -8.35 -1.44 4.11
CA ILE A 4 -7.87 -1.12 2.77
C ILE A 4 -6.42 -0.66 2.92
N TYR A 5 -5.54 -1.27 2.14
CA TYR A 5 -4.10 -0.99 2.17
C TYR A 5 -3.65 -0.40 0.84
N ARG A 6 -2.59 0.42 0.88
CA ARG A 6 -1.92 0.90 -0.32
C ARG A 6 -0.85 -0.10 -0.74
N THR A 7 -0.59 -0.17 -2.05
CA THR A 7 0.46 -1.02 -2.61
C THR A 7 1.50 -0.20 -3.35
N LEU A 8 2.75 -0.65 -3.33
CA LEU A 8 3.82 -0.09 -4.18
C LEU A 8 4.01 -0.94 -5.44
N PRO A 9 4.22 -0.32 -6.62
CA PRO A 9 4.60 -1.06 -7.82
C PRO A 9 5.93 -1.80 -7.62
N ASP A 10 5.92 -3.10 -7.87
CA ASP A 10 7.12 -3.92 -7.77
C ASP A 10 7.09 -5.04 -8.83
N ALA A 11 7.84 -4.83 -9.90
CA ALA A 11 7.93 -5.77 -11.01
C ALA A 11 8.60 -7.10 -10.62
N SER A 12 9.46 -7.11 -9.60
CA SER A 12 10.09 -8.34 -9.11
C SER A 12 9.08 -9.18 -8.36
N ALA A 13 8.38 -8.60 -7.38
CA ALA A 13 7.33 -9.27 -6.62
C ALA A 13 6.19 -9.77 -7.52
N ALA A 14 5.77 -8.97 -8.50
CA ALA A 14 4.71 -9.34 -9.42
C ALA A 14 5.01 -10.64 -10.19
N ARG A 15 6.27 -10.90 -10.55
CA ARG A 15 6.69 -12.16 -11.21
C ARG A 15 6.46 -13.40 -10.34
N HIS A 16 6.37 -13.22 -9.02
CA HIS A 16 6.13 -14.26 -8.04
C HIS A 16 4.70 -14.23 -7.48
N SER A 17 3.77 -13.48 -8.12
CA SER A 17 2.41 -13.28 -7.62
C SER A 17 2.35 -12.69 -6.21
N LEU A 18 3.33 -11.84 -5.89
CA LEU A 18 3.40 -11.08 -4.65
C LEU A 18 3.01 -9.62 -4.91
N ILE A 19 2.42 -8.99 -3.90
CA ILE A 19 2.18 -7.55 -3.86
C ILE A 19 2.91 -6.95 -2.67
N ARG A 20 3.40 -5.73 -2.85
CA ARG A 20 4.08 -4.96 -1.81
C ARG A 20 3.09 -4.04 -1.13
N VAL A 21 2.79 -4.31 0.12
CA VAL A 21 1.75 -3.64 0.91
C VAL A 21 2.39 -2.68 1.90
N LEU A 22 1.83 -1.47 1.99
CA LEU A 22 2.13 -0.51 3.05
C LEU A 22 1.06 -0.66 4.12
N ASP A 23 1.43 -1.21 5.26
CA ASP A 23 0.54 -1.39 6.41
C ASP A 23 0.69 -0.24 7.43
N GLU A 24 0.19 -0.44 8.64
CA GLU A 24 0.21 0.60 9.68
C GLU A 24 1.59 0.88 10.26
N THR A 25 2.55 -0.04 10.11
CA THR A 25 3.92 0.14 10.61
C THR A 25 4.81 0.80 9.57
N TYR A 26 4.33 1.01 8.34
CA TYR A 26 5.10 1.64 7.27
C TYR A 26 5.73 2.97 7.70
N GLY A 27 7.06 3.07 7.56
CA GLY A 27 7.85 4.23 7.98
C GLY A 27 8.46 4.10 9.37
N GLU A 28 8.15 3.04 10.12
CA GLU A 28 8.95 2.60 11.26
C GLU A 28 10.28 1.97 10.80
N PRO A 29 11.32 1.95 11.64
CA PRO A 29 12.60 1.34 11.27
C PRO A 29 12.44 -0.14 10.87
N GLY A 30 12.85 -0.48 9.65
CA GLY A 30 12.75 -1.83 9.10
C GLY A 30 11.45 -2.14 8.34
N SER A 31 10.54 -1.18 8.15
CA SER A 31 9.31 -1.31 7.36
C SER A 31 9.23 -0.34 6.17
N GLU A 32 10.29 0.42 5.90
CA GLU A 32 10.33 1.55 4.96
C GLU A 32 10.05 1.15 3.51
N ASP A 33 10.28 -0.13 3.18
CA ASP A 33 10.06 -0.73 1.86
C ASP A 33 8.72 -1.48 1.74
N GLY A 34 7.93 -1.50 2.82
CA GLY A 34 6.70 -2.29 2.92
C GLY A 34 6.94 -3.80 2.92
N TYR A 35 5.85 -4.57 2.98
CA TYR A 35 5.89 -6.01 3.14
C TYR A 35 5.34 -6.74 1.92
N LEU A 36 5.93 -7.89 1.60
CA LEU A 36 5.46 -8.74 0.52
C LEU A 36 4.42 -9.73 1.01
N TYR A 37 3.28 -9.77 0.32
CA TYR A 37 2.22 -10.74 0.57
C TYR A 37 1.79 -11.41 -0.73
N PRO A 38 1.26 -12.64 -0.68
CA PRO A 38 0.59 -13.25 -1.82
C PRO A 38 -0.56 -12.38 -2.31
N ALA A 39 -0.63 -12.13 -3.62
CA ALA A 39 -1.72 -11.37 -4.23
C ALA A 39 -3.10 -11.97 -3.91
N SER A 40 -3.17 -13.29 -3.75
CA SER A 40 -4.40 -14.03 -3.38
C SER A 40 -4.93 -13.73 -1.98
N ALA A 41 -4.16 -13.08 -1.12
CA ALA A 41 -4.62 -12.64 0.20
C ALA A 41 -5.49 -11.37 0.12
N PHE A 42 -5.54 -10.72 -1.05
CA PHE A 42 -6.21 -9.45 -1.25
C PHE A 42 -7.17 -9.51 -2.45
N VAL A 43 -8.15 -8.61 -2.43
CA VAL A 43 -9.05 -8.37 -3.56
C VAL A 43 -8.75 -6.95 -4.06
N PRO A 44 -8.45 -6.74 -5.35
CA PRO A 44 -8.29 -5.41 -5.90
C PRO A 44 -9.60 -4.64 -5.81
N VAL A 45 -9.53 -3.38 -5.39
CA VAL A 45 -10.68 -2.49 -5.28
C VAL A 45 -10.37 -1.23 -6.07
N ASP A 46 -11.18 -0.94 -7.07
CA ASP A 46 -11.15 0.35 -7.76
C ASP A 46 -11.78 1.40 -6.84
N LEU A 47 -10.98 2.37 -6.40
CA LEU A 47 -11.47 3.48 -5.59
C LEU A 47 -12.05 4.57 -6.49
N PRO A 48 -13.32 4.99 -6.28
CA PRO A 48 -13.84 6.18 -6.92
C PRO A 48 -12.98 7.40 -6.57
N GLU A 49 -12.83 8.35 -7.49
CA GLU A 49 -11.98 9.55 -7.31
C GLU A 49 -12.28 10.29 -5.99
N VAL A 50 -13.56 10.38 -5.61
CA VAL A 50 -13.97 10.99 -4.34
C VAL A 50 -13.41 10.25 -3.11
N ALA A 51 -13.39 8.92 -3.15
CA ALA A 51 -12.85 8.10 -2.07
C ALA A 51 -11.31 8.19 -2.04
N GLU A 52 -10.67 8.17 -3.21
CA GLU A 52 -9.23 8.37 -3.35
C GLU A 52 -8.79 9.71 -2.73
N ARG A 53 -9.50 10.80 -3.05
CA ARG A 53 -9.20 12.13 -2.51
C ARG A 53 -9.33 12.18 -0.99
N VAL A 54 -10.38 11.58 -0.42
CA VAL A 54 -10.56 11.53 1.04
C VAL A 54 -9.47 10.69 1.70
N LEU A 55 -9.13 9.53 1.15
CA LEU A 55 -8.14 8.60 1.73
C LEU A 55 -6.70 9.11 1.62
N THR A 56 -6.35 9.82 0.54
CA THR A 56 -5.02 10.43 0.36
C THR A 56 -4.83 11.68 1.21
N THR A 57 -5.90 12.43 1.50
CA THR A 57 -5.83 13.65 2.32
C THR A 57 -5.92 13.36 3.82
N ALA A 58 -6.63 12.31 4.24
CA ALA A 58 -6.82 11.95 5.65
C ALA A 58 -5.65 11.20 6.28
N GLY A 59 -4.82 10.52 5.48
CA GLY A 59 -3.60 9.87 5.96
C GLY A 59 -2.43 10.82 5.79
N GLY A 60 -2.11 11.61 6.83
CA GLY A 60 -1.00 12.56 6.86
C GLY A 60 0.31 11.95 6.38
N TRP A 61 0.56 12.06 5.09
CA TRP A 61 1.77 11.63 4.41
C TRP A 61 2.48 12.90 3.99
N VAL A 62 3.60 13.19 4.64
CA VAL A 62 4.57 14.18 4.16
C VAL A 62 5.69 13.38 3.49
N PRO A 63 5.78 13.34 2.16
CA PRO A 63 6.94 12.75 1.51
C PRO A 63 8.17 13.57 1.93
N GLN A 64 9.17 12.92 2.54
CA GLN A 64 10.47 13.55 2.75
C GLN A 64 11.15 13.69 1.38
N PRO A 65 11.52 14.90 0.94
CA PRO A 65 12.38 15.05 -0.22
C PRO A 65 13.78 14.52 0.12
N GLY A 66 14.34 13.73 -0.79
CA GLY A 66 15.77 13.35 -0.77
C GLY A 66 16.68 14.49 -1.21
#